data_AF-A0A9D8YGY4-F1
#
_entry.id   AF-A0A9D8YGY4-F1
#
_cell.length_a   1.000
_cell.length_b   1.000
_cell.length_c   1.000
_cell.angle_alpha   90.00
_cell.angle_beta   90.00
_cell.angle_gamma   90.00
#
_symmetry.space_group_name_H-M   'P 1'
#
loop_
_entity.id
_entity.type
_entity.pdbx_description
1 polymer ?
#
loop_
_entity_poly.entity_id
_entity_poly.type
_entity_poly.pdbx_seq_one_letter_code
_entity_poly.pdbx_strand_id
1 'polypeptide(L)'
;MSQNKLSHLDETGRVAMVDVADKEVTDRIATAQGRVVMAPDTLRLILANQTPKGNVIEIARIAGIMGAKRTHDLIPLCHPLAITKVDIDIEPDESAHALNVTASVRVSGKTGVEMEALTAVSIACLTIYDMAKAVDKAMVIGDIRLTHKSGGKSGRYDAA
;
A
#
# COMPACT_ATOMS: atom_id res chain seq x y z
N MET A 1 29.92 16.62 -7.13
CA MET A 1 28.59 16.45 -6.51
C MET A 1 27.56 16.57 -7.63
N SER A 2 27.03 15.45 -8.11
CA SER A 2 26.06 15.43 -9.21
C SER A 2 24.73 16.00 -8.74
N GLN A 3 24.26 17.06 -9.40
CA GLN A 3 22.92 17.60 -9.18
C GLN A 3 21.88 16.48 -9.38
N ASN A 4 21.17 16.10 -8.32
CA ASN A 4 20.03 15.21 -8.39
C ASN A 4 18.93 15.91 -9.21
N LYS A 5 18.90 15.65 -10.53
CA LYS A 5 17.78 16.04 -11.39
C LYS A 5 16.52 15.39 -10.81
N LEU A 6 15.59 16.20 -10.29
CA LEU A 6 14.29 15.73 -9.81
C LEU A 6 13.59 15.05 -10.99
N SER A 7 13.29 13.76 -10.89
CA SER A 7 12.76 12.97 -12.01
C SER A 7 11.38 13.42 -12.48
N HIS A 8 10.63 14.16 -11.67
CA HIS A 8 9.26 14.58 -11.97
C HIS A 8 9.14 16.00 -12.51
N LEU A 9 10.26 16.65 -12.87
CA LEU A 9 10.26 17.97 -13.48
C LEU A 9 10.82 17.90 -14.90
N ASP A 10 10.15 18.58 -15.83
CA ASP A 10 10.68 18.80 -17.18
C ASP A 10 11.80 19.86 -17.18
N GLU A 11 12.38 20.12 -18.35
CA GLU A 11 13.48 21.08 -18.53
C GLU A 11 13.10 22.53 -18.18
N THR A 12 11.79 22.82 -18.05
CA THR A 12 11.23 24.12 -17.68
C THR A 12 10.80 24.19 -16.22
N GLY A 13 10.94 23.10 -15.46
CA GLY A 13 10.51 23.00 -14.07
C GLY A 13 9.02 22.69 -13.87
N ARG A 14 8.31 22.23 -14.91
CA ARG A 14 6.91 21.77 -14.80
C ARG A 14 6.84 20.31 -14.43
N VAL A 15 5.79 19.95 -13.72
CA VAL A 15 5.54 18.57 -13.31
C VAL A 15 5.27 17.70 -14.54
N ALA A 16 6.06 16.63 -14.72
CA ALA A 16 5.93 15.71 -15.84
C ALA A 16 6.07 14.25 -15.37
N MET A 17 5.30 13.36 -16.01
CA MET A 17 5.49 11.91 -15.87
C MET A 17 6.78 11.50 -16.57
N VAL A 18 7.60 10.70 -15.91
CA VAL A 18 8.88 10.21 -16.46
C VAL A 18 8.63 9.30 -17.65
N ASP A 19 9.27 9.55 -18.79
CA ASP A 19 9.28 8.57 -19.87
C ASP A 19 10.11 7.34 -19.47
N VAL A 20 9.52 6.16 -19.67
CA VAL A 20 10.12 4.86 -19.36
C VAL A 20 10.27 3.99 -20.60
N ALA A 21 10.02 4.50 -21.81
CA ALA A 21 10.02 3.74 -23.06
C ALA A 21 11.31 2.93 -23.27
N ASP A 22 12.48 3.52 -23.01
CA ASP A 22 13.79 2.89 -23.23
C ASP A 22 14.26 2.01 -22.07
N LYS A 23 13.48 1.89 -21.00
CA LYS A 23 13.82 0.99 -19.88
C LYS A 23 13.43 -0.45 -20.23
N GLU A 24 14.28 -1.39 -19.82
CA GLU A 24 13.97 -2.81 -19.96
C GLU A 24 12.84 -3.25 -19.03
N VAL A 25 12.08 -4.24 -19.50
CA VAL A 25 11.08 -4.94 -18.70
C VAL A 25 11.82 -5.92 -17.79
N THR A 26 11.57 -5.79 -16.49
CA THR A 26 12.11 -6.71 -15.48
C THR A 26 10.99 -7.09 -14.51
N ASP A 27 11.14 -8.24 -13.86
CA ASP A 27 10.28 -8.58 -12.73
C ASP A 27 10.58 -7.65 -11.55
N ARG A 28 9.51 -7.13 -10.97
CA ARG A 28 9.55 -6.14 -9.90
C ARG A 28 8.56 -6.51 -8.83
N ILE A 29 8.98 -6.33 -7.60
CA ILE A 29 8.17 -6.56 -6.41
C ILE A 29 8.37 -5.42 -5.43
N ALA A 30 7.28 -5.04 -4.75
CA ALA A 30 7.33 -4.15 -3.61
C ALA A 30 6.44 -4.71 -2.50
N THR A 31 6.88 -4.56 -1.26
CA THR A 31 6.10 -4.86 -0.07
C THR A 31 6.04 -3.63 0.81
N ALA A 32 4.84 -3.29 1.26
CA ALA A 32 4.58 -2.23 2.22
C ALA A 32 3.86 -2.78 3.44
N GLN A 33 4.01 -2.08 4.57
CA GLN A 33 3.32 -2.38 5.81
C GLN A 33 2.64 -1.13 6.36
N GLY A 34 1.62 -1.31 7.17
CA GLY A 34 0.96 -0.28 7.96
C GLY A 34 0.13 -0.93 9.06
N ARG A 35 -0.49 -0.13 9.92
CA ARG A 35 -1.34 -0.67 10.99
C ARG A 35 -2.51 0.24 11.34
N VAL A 36 -3.51 -0.36 11.97
CA VAL A 36 -4.64 0.33 12.58
C VAL A 36 -4.68 -0.02 14.06
N VAL A 37 -4.36 0.92 14.93
CA VAL A 37 -4.46 0.78 16.39
C VAL A 37 -5.86 1.17 16.84
N MET A 38 -6.43 0.43 17.79
CA MET A 38 -7.81 0.59 18.23
C MET A 38 -7.98 0.21 19.71
N ALA A 39 -9.17 0.43 20.28
CA ALA A 39 -9.48 -0.07 21.61
C ALA A 39 -9.47 -1.62 21.66
N PRO A 40 -9.11 -2.24 22.80
CA PRO A 40 -9.09 -3.70 22.94
C PRO A 40 -10.44 -4.36 22.58
N ASP A 41 -11.54 -3.74 23.00
CA ASP A 41 -12.89 -4.22 22.68
C ASP A 41 -13.23 -4.13 21.19
N THR A 42 -12.71 -3.11 20.48
CA THR A 42 -12.85 -2.99 19.02
C THR A 42 -12.20 -4.17 18.32
N LEU A 43 -10.95 -4.48 18.69
CA LEU A 43 -10.21 -5.61 18.12
C LEU A 43 -10.94 -6.92 18.40
N ARG A 44 -11.40 -7.14 19.64
CA ARG A 44 -12.17 -8.34 20.02
C ARG A 44 -13.43 -8.51 19.18
N LEU A 45 -14.19 -7.42 18.97
CA LEU A 45 -15.40 -7.46 18.13
C LEU A 45 -15.09 -7.77 16.66
N ILE A 46 -13.99 -7.22 16.13
CA ILE A 46 -13.53 -7.52 14.76
C ILE A 46 -13.18 -9.00 14.63
N LEU A 47 -12.36 -9.54 15.53
CA LEU A 47 -11.93 -10.94 15.49
C LEU A 47 -13.11 -11.92 15.67
N ALA A 48 -14.12 -11.54 16.45
CA ALA A 48 -15.35 -12.30 16.61
C ALA A 48 -16.34 -12.15 15.44
N ASN A 49 -16.05 -11.31 14.43
CA ASN A 49 -16.98 -10.92 13.36
C ASN A 49 -18.31 -10.34 13.88
N GLN A 50 -18.26 -9.64 15.02
CA GLN A 50 -19.43 -9.04 15.68
C GLN A 50 -19.55 -7.53 15.41
N THR A 51 -18.90 -7.03 14.36
CA THR A 51 -19.09 -5.63 13.96
C THR A 51 -20.43 -5.45 13.22
N PRO A 52 -21.09 -4.28 13.32
CA PRO A 52 -22.36 -4.03 12.63
C PRO A 52 -22.29 -4.13 11.10
N LYS A 53 -21.09 -4.10 10.52
CA LYS A 53 -20.84 -4.07 9.07
C LYS A 53 -20.33 -5.40 8.50
N GLY A 54 -20.18 -6.44 9.33
CA GLY A 54 -19.74 -7.78 8.89
C GLY A 54 -18.24 -8.01 9.04
N ASN A 55 -17.66 -8.83 8.15
CA ASN A 55 -16.26 -9.25 8.23
C ASN A 55 -15.32 -8.13 7.76
N VAL A 56 -14.71 -7.45 8.73
CA VAL A 56 -13.82 -6.30 8.51
C VAL A 56 -12.55 -6.69 7.76
N ILE A 57 -11.93 -7.80 8.14
CA ILE A 57 -10.63 -8.23 7.59
C ILE A 57 -10.76 -8.59 6.11
N GLU A 58 -11.78 -9.37 5.75
CA GLU A 58 -11.96 -9.80 4.37
C GLU A 58 -12.35 -8.65 3.44
N ILE A 59 -13.18 -7.71 3.91
CA ILE A 59 -13.52 -6.52 3.13
C ILE A 59 -12.29 -5.62 2.95
N ALA A 60 -11.47 -5.44 3.99
CA ALA A 60 -10.22 -4.70 3.89
C ALA A 60 -9.21 -5.35 2.93
N ARG A 61 -9.14 -6.69 2.90
CA ARG A 61 -8.30 -7.45 1.96
C ARG A 61 -8.69 -7.16 0.51
N ILE A 62 -9.98 -7.24 0.19
CA ILE A 62 -10.51 -6.94 -1.16
C ILE A 62 -10.24 -5.47 -1.51
N ALA A 63 -10.49 -4.55 -0.57
CA ALA A 63 -10.26 -3.13 -0.79
C ALA A 63 -8.78 -2.82 -1.07
N GLY A 64 -7.84 -3.45 -0.35
CA GLY A 64 -6.41 -3.33 -0.63
C GLY A 64 -6.04 -3.78 -2.05
N ILE A 65 -6.58 -4.93 -2.50
CA ILE A 65 -6.39 -5.44 -3.87
C ILE A 65 -6.95 -4.46 -4.92
N MET A 66 -8.12 -3.89 -4.66
CA MET A 66 -8.71 -2.87 -5.54
C MET A 66 -7.89 -1.57 -5.55
N GLY A 67 -7.39 -1.15 -4.39
CA GLY A 67 -6.53 0.02 -4.22
C GLY A 67 -5.26 -0.08 -5.05
N ALA A 68 -4.54 -1.21 -4.98
CA ALA A 68 -3.34 -1.43 -5.80
C ALA A 68 -3.63 -1.23 -7.30
N LYS A 69 -4.73 -1.82 -7.81
CA LYS A 69 -5.08 -1.73 -9.25
C LYS A 69 -5.47 -0.33 -9.71
N ARG A 70 -5.88 0.55 -8.78
CA ARG A 70 -6.30 1.93 -9.05
C ARG A 70 -5.25 2.98 -8.68
N THR A 71 -4.02 2.56 -8.38
CA THR A 71 -2.95 3.46 -7.95
C THR A 71 -2.70 4.60 -8.94
N HIS A 72 -2.68 4.32 -10.24
CA HIS A 72 -2.47 5.33 -11.28
C HIS A 72 -3.63 6.32 -11.43
N ASP A 73 -4.86 5.96 -11.01
CA ASP A 73 -5.99 6.89 -10.97
C ASP A 73 -5.90 7.85 -9.77
N LEU A 74 -5.21 7.43 -8.70
CA LEU A 74 -5.12 8.16 -7.43
C LEU A 74 -3.84 9.00 -7.32
N ILE A 75 -2.71 8.49 -7.86
CA ILE A 75 -1.40 9.12 -7.79
C ILE A 75 -1.06 9.73 -9.16
N PRO A 76 -1.10 11.07 -9.34
CA PRO A 76 -1.19 11.72 -10.65
C PRO A 76 -0.10 11.38 -11.68
N LEU A 77 1.09 10.97 -11.24
CA LEU A 77 2.25 10.71 -12.11
C LEU A 77 2.68 9.24 -12.10
N CYS A 78 1.88 8.35 -11.52
CA CYS A 78 2.10 6.92 -11.62
C CYS A 78 1.72 6.43 -13.01
N HIS A 79 2.57 5.58 -13.59
CA HIS A 79 2.25 4.89 -14.84
C HIS A 79 1.13 3.88 -14.60
N PRO A 80 0.23 3.66 -15.57
CA PRO A 80 -0.65 2.49 -15.52
C PRO A 80 0.19 1.21 -15.69
N LEU A 81 -0.01 0.24 -14.80
CA LEU A 81 0.74 -1.01 -14.77
C LEU A 81 -0.19 -2.23 -14.82
N ALA A 82 0.17 -3.21 -15.66
CA ALA A 82 -0.49 -4.51 -15.70
C ALA A 82 0.01 -5.40 -14.55
N ILE A 83 -0.50 -5.13 -13.33
CA ILE A 83 -0.13 -5.85 -12.10
C ILE A 83 -0.37 -7.36 -12.29
N THR A 84 0.62 -8.18 -11.97
CA THR A 84 0.56 -9.64 -12.12
C THR A 84 0.10 -10.34 -10.85
N LYS A 85 0.40 -9.78 -9.67
CA LYS A 85 -0.07 -10.29 -8.38
C LYS A 85 -0.21 -9.16 -7.37
N VAL A 86 -1.28 -9.21 -6.58
CA VAL A 86 -1.43 -8.46 -5.33
C VAL A 86 -1.74 -9.47 -4.23
N ASP A 87 -1.01 -9.39 -3.13
CA ASP A 87 -1.23 -10.17 -1.92
C ASP A 87 -1.40 -9.21 -0.76
N ILE A 88 -2.46 -9.37 0.02
CA ILE A 88 -2.75 -8.54 1.19
C ILE A 88 -2.89 -9.50 2.36
N ASP A 89 -2.13 -9.26 3.41
CA ASP A 89 -2.21 -9.98 4.67
C ASP A 89 -2.56 -9.02 5.81
N ILE A 90 -3.41 -9.48 6.72
CA ILE A 90 -3.92 -8.68 7.83
C ILE A 90 -3.93 -9.56 9.08
N GLU A 91 -3.05 -9.24 10.02
CA GLU A 91 -2.84 -10.02 11.23
C GLU A 91 -3.13 -9.19 12.49
N PRO A 92 -3.78 -9.75 13.52
CA PRO A 92 -3.95 -9.07 14.79
C PRO A 92 -2.66 -9.04 15.59
N ASP A 93 -2.39 -7.88 16.19
CA ASP A 93 -1.44 -7.71 17.29
C ASP A 93 -2.23 -7.45 18.56
N GLU A 94 -2.49 -8.52 19.32
CA GLU A 94 -3.27 -8.45 20.56
C GLU A 94 -2.59 -7.58 21.63
N SER A 95 -1.25 -7.52 21.62
CA SER A 95 -0.48 -6.78 22.62
C SER A 95 -0.58 -5.27 22.43
N ALA A 96 -0.61 -4.82 21.18
CA ALA A 96 -0.73 -3.41 20.81
C ALA A 96 -2.16 -3.00 20.44
N HIS A 97 -3.12 -3.94 20.51
CA HIS A 97 -4.51 -3.77 20.11
C HIS A 97 -4.63 -3.19 18.69
N ALA A 98 -4.00 -3.87 17.73
CA ALA A 98 -3.94 -3.38 16.35
C ALA A 98 -4.21 -4.48 15.33
N LEU A 99 -4.53 -4.05 14.11
CA LEU A 99 -4.43 -4.88 12.91
C LEU A 99 -3.22 -4.41 12.10
N ASN A 100 -2.26 -5.29 11.87
CA ASN A 100 -1.11 -5.06 11.02
C ASN A 100 -1.46 -5.48 9.60
N VAL A 101 -1.21 -4.60 8.63
CA VAL A 101 -1.53 -4.80 7.22
C VAL A 101 -0.22 -4.87 6.43
N THR A 102 -0.02 -5.96 5.70
CA THR A 102 1.10 -6.13 4.76
C THR A 102 0.55 -6.29 3.35
N ALA A 103 1.07 -5.53 2.39
CA ALA A 103 0.73 -5.68 0.98
C ALA A 103 1.98 -5.98 0.15
N SER A 104 1.94 -7.01 -0.69
CA SER A 104 2.99 -7.33 -1.66
C SER A 104 2.43 -7.28 -3.08
N VAL A 105 3.05 -6.49 -3.94
CA VAL A 105 2.63 -6.29 -5.34
C VAL A 105 3.74 -6.69 -6.29
N ARG A 106 3.40 -7.38 -7.37
CA ARG A 106 4.32 -7.79 -8.43
C ARG A 106 3.89 -7.30 -9.80
N VAL A 107 4.87 -7.00 -10.64
CA VAL A 107 4.70 -6.68 -12.06
C VAL A 107 5.90 -7.18 -12.86
N SER A 108 5.70 -7.48 -14.13
CA SER A 108 6.80 -7.49 -15.11
C SER A 108 6.70 -6.20 -15.91
N GLY A 109 7.60 -5.24 -15.65
CA GLY A 109 7.41 -3.87 -16.13
C GLY A 109 8.67 -3.01 -16.15
N LYS A 110 8.52 -1.78 -16.65
CA LYS A 110 9.60 -0.80 -16.85
C LYS A 110 9.82 0.15 -15.66
N THR A 111 8.87 0.18 -14.73
CA THR A 111 8.92 0.97 -13.49
C THR A 111 8.47 0.11 -12.30
N GLY A 112 8.84 0.53 -11.09
CA GLY A 112 8.55 -0.17 -9.84
C GLY A 112 7.07 -0.12 -9.45
N VAL A 113 6.73 -0.86 -8.39
CA VAL A 113 5.37 -1.01 -7.84
C VAL A 113 5.28 -0.57 -6.38
N GLU A 114 6.20 0.29 -5.93
CA GLU A 114 6.23 0.82 -4.56
C GLU A 114 4.91 1.52 -4.22
N MET A 115 4.38 2.31 -5.16
CA MET A 115 3.15 3.07 -4.95
C MET A 115 1.93 2.17 -4.90
N GLU A 116 1.90 1.08 -5.66
CA GLU A 116 0.82 0.10 -5.63
C GLU A 116 0.75 -0.62 -4.28
N ALA A 117 1.91 -0.99 -3.70
CA ALA A 117 1.99 -1.60 -2.38
C ALA A 117 1.55 -0.61 -1.28
N LEU A 118 2.05 0.63 -1.30
CA LEU A 118 1.68 1.67 -0.34
C LEU A 118 0.19 2.03 -0.41
N THR A 119 -0.35 2.12 -1.63
CA THR A 119 -1.77 2.41 -1.86
C THR A 119 -2.63 1.27 -1.36
N ALA A 120 -2.25 0.01 -1.63
CA ALA A 120 -2.96 -1.15 -1.10
C ALA A 120 -3.07 -1.15 0.43
N VAL A 121 -1.95 -0.93 1.14
CA VAL A 121 -1.96 -0.81 2.61
C VAL A 121 -2.87 0.34 3.05
N SER A 122 -2.73 1.51 2.43
CA SER A 122 -3.50 2.70 2.80
C SER A 122 -5.01 2.47 2.66
N ILE A 123 -5.44 1.89 1.54
CA ILE A 123 -6.86 1.61 1.28
C ILE A 123 -7.38 0.51 2.20
N ALA A 124 -6.60 -0.53 2.48
CA ALA A 124 -6.98 -1.55 3.46
C ALA A 124 -7.16 -0.95 4.87
N CYS A 125 -6.21 -0.11 5.33
CA CYS A 125 -6.31 0.58 6.62
C CYS A 125 -7.53 1.52 6.71
N LEU A 126 -7.78 2.30 5.65
CA LEU A 126 -8.97 3.17 5.57
C LEU A 126 -10.27 2.35 5.60
N THR A 127 -10.27 1.16 5.01
CA THR A 127 -11.41 0.25 5.01
C THR A 127 -11.66 -0.35 6.39
N ILE A 128 -10.61 -0.78 7.10
CA ILE A 128 -10.72 -1.19 8.51
C ILE A 128 -11.36 -0.06 9.33
N TYR A 129 -10.86 1.17 9.16
CA TYR A 129 -11.42 2.32 9.86
C TYR A 129 -12.91 2.52 9.53
N ASP A 130 -13.29 2.54 8.25
CA ASP A 130 -14.69 2.73 7.85
C ASP A 130 -15.63 1.68 8.45
N MET A 131 -15.15 0.44 8.52
CA MET A 131 -15.89 -0.73 8.97
C MET A 131 -16.08 -0.76 10.49
N ALA A 132 -15.15 -0.18 11.27
CA ALA A 132 -15.19 -0.20 12.73
C ALA A 132 -15.49 1.17 13.39
N LYS A 133 -15.50 2.29 12.65
CA LYS A 133 -15.70 3.65 13.22
C LYS A 133 -17.02 3.89 13.98
N ALA A 134 -18.00 3.01 13.79
CA ALA A 134 -19.26 3.07 14.54
C ALA A 134 -19.07 2.60 16.00
N VAL A 135 -18.11 1.70 16.23
CA VAL A 135 -17.72 1.17 17.54
C VAL A 135 -16.65 2.05 18.16
N ASP A 136 -15.67 2.49 17.35
CA ASP A 136 -14.48 3.19 17.83
C ASP A 136 -14.01 4.24 16.83
N LYS A 137 -14.18 5.52 17.17
CA LYS A 137 -13.72 6.64 16.31
C LYS A 137 -12.28 7.06 16.59
N ALA A 138 -11.68 6.58 17.67
CA ALA A 138 -10.35 6.97 18.13
C ALA A 138 -9.24 6.12 17.49
N MET A 139 -9.60 5.17 16.62
CA MET A 139 -8.63 4.36 15.88
C MET A 139 -7.60 5.23 15.15
N VAL A 140 -6.36 4.77 15.11
CA VAL A 140 -5.24 5.48 14.47
C VAL A 140 -4.66 4.61 13.36
N ILE A 141 -4.64 5.16 12.14
CA ILE A 141 -3.92 4.59 11.01
C ILE A 141 -2.48 5.12 11.06
N GLY A 142 -1.50 4.24 11.03
CA GLY A 142 -0.09 4.62 11.16
C GLY A 142 0.87 3.63 10.52
N ASP A 143 2.16 3.96 10.63
CA ASP A 143 3.30 3.13 10.22
C ASP A 143 3.26 2.66 8.75
N ILE A 144 2.59 3.40 7.87
CA ILE A 144 2.54 3.10 6.45
C ILE A 144 3.91 3.37 5.83
N ARG A 145 4.63 2.30 5.47
CA ARG A 145 5.98 2.38 4.92
C ARG A 145 6.29 1.24 3.96
N LEU A 146 7.21 1.48 3.03
CA LEU A 146 7.80 0.45 2.20
C LEU A 146 8.79 -0.38 3.04
N THR A 147 8.70 -1.70 2.99
CA THR A 147 9.58 -2.61 3.74
C THR A 147 10.52 -3.40 2.84
N HIS A 148 10.11 -3.66 1.60
CA HIS A 148 10.94 -4.34 0.61
C HIS A 148 10.64 -3.81 -0.79
N LYS A 149 11.66 -3.73 -1.63
CA LYS A 149 11.49 -3.76 -3.08
C LYS A 149 12.65 -4.44 -3.77
N SER A 150 12.40 -5.00 -4.95
CA SER A 150 13.46 -5.46 -5.84
C SER A 150 13.04 -5.38 -7.32
N GLY A 151 14.04 -5.48 -8.19
CA GLY A 151 13.88 -5.30 -9.64
C GLY A 151 14.21 -3.88 -10.12
N GLY A 152 14.53 -3.75 -11.41
CA GLY A 152 14.94 -2.50 -12.03
C GLY A 152 16.32 -1.99 -11.60
N LYS A 153 16.69 -0.82 -12.14
CA LYS A 153 18.05 -0.25 -12.01
C LYS A 153 18.47 0.06 -10.56
N SER A 154 17.54 0.42 -9.68
CA SER A 154 17.86 0.73 -8.27
C SER A 154 18.18 -0.51 -7.43
N GLY A 155 17.99 -1.72 -7.97
CA GLY A 155 18.24 -2.95 -7.26
C GLY A 155 17.30 -3.17 -6.07
N ARG A 156 17.79 -3.94 -5.09
CA ARG A 156 17.06 -4.36 -3.90
C ARG A 156 17.13 -3.30 -2.80
N TYR A 157 16.02 -3.09 -2.12
CA TYR A 157 15.92 -2.34 -0.87
C TYR A 157 15.17 -3.19 0.14
N ASP A 158 15.67 -3.21 1.37
CA ASP A 158 15.00 -3.74 2.54
C ASP A 158 15.07 -2.67 3.63
N ALA A 159 13.93 -2.38 4.27
CA ALA A 159 13.90 -1.44 5.38
C ALA A 159 14.66 -2.01 6.59
N ALA A 160 15.34 -1.14 7.32
CA ALA A 160 15.95 -1.47 8.61
C ALA A 160 14.90 -1.61 9.72
#